data_AF-A0A950YZ52-F1
#
_entry.id   AF-A0A950YZ52-F1
#
_cell.length_a   1.000
_cell.length_b   1.000
_cell.length_c   1.000
_cell.angle_alpha   90.00
_cell.angle_beta   90.00
_cell.angle_gamma   90.00
#
_symmetry.space_group_name_H-M   'P 1'
#
loop_
_entity.id
_entity.type
_entity.pdbx_description
1 polymer ?
#
loop_
_entity_poly.entity_id
_entity_poly.type
_entity_poly.pdbx_seq_one_letter_code
_entity_poly.pdbx_strand_id
1 'polypeptide(L)'
;MYEDSAIEMRAFRPGSRVFCIASAGDTAIALARDHNVTAVDINPAQLEYARKRASAGVGVAGAAERARRLGLSLMYLAGWTPARMRHFLNLGSCEAQLHFWRTRMNTVRFRVLFDTVIAISLSLVRRVSPDRLSLPGRGFGALLRSRVERGLARFPNRTNPHAWRLFTTRLSVAQADPGSSIRFECADAADFLLRCPENSFDAFTLSNIADGVTPAYVSRLKQAVRRAASPTATVVLRTFREPDSSAERALAAEDRSMIWGGIYS
;
A
#
# COMPACT_ATOMS: atom_id res chain seq x y z
N MET A 1 4.95 4.95 3.70
CA MET A 1 5.14 4.11 2.52
C MET A 1 4.80 2.64 2.83
N TYR A 2 3.56 2.27 2.52
CA TYR A 2 3.03 0.90 2.67
C TYR A 2 3.09 0.11 1.34
N GLU A 3 3.71 0.69 0.33
CA GLU A 3 3.87 0.13 -1.01
C GLU A 3 5.35 0.14 -1.35
N ASP A 4 5.84 -0.93 -1.96
CA ASP A 4 7.15 -0.94 -2.55
C ASP A 4 7.12 -0.30 -3.94
N SER A 5 7.46 0.99 -4.02
CA SER A 5 7.48 1.74 -5.28
C SER A 5 8.51 1.23 -6.29
N ALA A 6 9.43 0.35 -5.87
CA ALA A 6 10.36 -0.31 -6.79
C ALA A 6 9.66 -1.23 -7.81
N ILE A 7 8.39 -1.59 -7.57
CA ILE A 7 7.58 -2.31 -8.54
C ILE A 7 7.23 -1.38 -9.72
N GLU A 8 6.66 -0.21 -9.44
CA GLU A 8 6.38 0.78 -10.49
C GLU A 8 7.64 1.25 -11.19
N MET A 9 8.70 1.55 -10.45
CA MET A 9 9.94 2.06 -11.06
C MET A 9 10.57 1.06 -12.04
N ARG A 10 10.33 -0.25 -11.86
CA ARG A 10 10.76 -1.27 -12.84
C ARG A 10 9.78 -1.43 -14.00
N ALA A 11 8.49 -1.22 -13.75
CA ALA A 11 7.45 -1.40 -14.76
C ALA A 11 7.33 -0.20 -15.71
N PHE A 12 7.57 1.01 -15.22
CA PHE A 12 7.36 2.25 -15.97
C PHE A 12 8.61 2.69 -16.72
N ARG A 13 8.41 3.25 -17.92
CA ARG A 13 9.50 3.83 -18.70
C ARG A 13 9.92 5.17 -18.08
N PRO A 14 11.23 5.48 -17.97
CA PRO A 14 11.68 6.79 -17.51
C PRO A 14 11.03 7.93 -18.33
N GLY A 15 10.68 9.03 -17.67
CA GLY A 15 10.01 10.17 -18.29
C GLY A 15 8.52 10.01 -18.56
N SER A 16 7.90 8.86 -18.22
CA SER A 16 6.45 8.65 -18.40
C SER A 16 5.57 9.71 -17.71
N ARG A 17 4.42 10.00 -18.32
CA ARG A 17 3.30 10.71 -17.67
C ARG A 17 2.51 9.71 -16.83
N VAL A 18 2.61 9.80 -15.51
CA VAL A 18 2.07 8.81 -14.58
C VAL A 18 0.81 9.33 -13.90
N PHE A 19 -0.29 8.59 -14.01
CA PHE A 19 -1.43 8.74 -13.12
C PHE A 19 -1.21 7.94 -11.84
N CYS A 20 -1.36 8.57 -10.68
CA CYS A 20 -1.13 7.94 -9.38
C CYS A 20 -2.29 8.22 -8.43
N ILE A 21 -2.76 7.23 -7.67
CA ILE A 21 -3.62 7.49 -6.51
C ILE A 21 -2.78 8.18 -5.44
N ALA A 22 -3.18 9.37 -4.97
CA ALA A 22 -2.32 10.18 -4.12
C ALA A 22 -2.11 9.53 -2.74
N SER A 23 -3.19 9.11 -2.06
CA SER A 23 -3.11 8.46 -0.75
C SER A 23 -2.23 9.26 0.23
N ALA A 24 -1.23 8.62 0.86
CA ALA A 24 -0.26 9.27 1.72
C ALA A 24 0.87 10.02 0.97
N GLY A 25 0.89 9.96 -0.37
CA GLY A 25 1.86 10.62 -1.25
C GLY A 25 3.16 9.87 -1.48
N ASP A 26 3.42 8.76 -0.77
CA ASP A 26 4.73 8.07 -0.82
C ASP A 26 5.11 7.60 -2.23
N THR A 27 4.19 6.92 -2.93
CA THR A 27 4.42 6.40 -4.29
C THR A 27 4.55 7.55 -5.30
N ALA A 28 3.71 8.58 -5.19
CA ALA A 28 3.81 9.77 -6.02
C ALA A 28 5.17 10.48 -5.86
N ILE A 29 5.64 10.65 -4.62
CA ILE A 29 6.94 11.26 -4.30
C ILE A 29 8.09 10.42 -4.88
N ALA A 30 8.04 9.09 -4.73
CA ALA A 30 9.08 8.21 -5.26
C ALA A 30 9.14 8.25 -6.79
N LEU A 31 8.00 8.26 -7.47
CA LEU A 31 7.92 8.26 -8.94
C LEU A 31 8.29 9.61 -9.55
N ALA A 32 8.06 10.71 -8.83
CA ALA A 32 8.36 12.06 -9.34
C ALA A 32 9.86 12.37 -9.51
N ARG A 33 10.73 11.42 -9.15
CA ARG A 33 12.17 11.47 -9.43
C ARG A 33 12.46 11.33 -10.92
N ASP A 34 11.76 10.42 -11.58
CA ASP A 34 12.02 10.04 -12.97
C ASP A 34 10.82 10.27 -13.89
N HIS A 35 9.68 10.70 -13.34
CA HIS A 35 8.40 10.79 -14.05
C HIS A 35 7.65 12.09 -13.77
N ASN A 36 6.72 12.45 -14.68
CA ASN A 36 5.77 13.51 -14.42
C ASN A 36 4.50 12.92 -13.81
N VAL A 37 4.25 13.20 -12.52
CA VAL A 37 3.22 12.52 -11.75
C VAL A 37 1.99 13.41 -11.57
N THR A 38 0.82 12.89 -11.92
CA THR A 38 -0.47 13.45 -11.53
C THR A 38 -1.07 12.57 -10.43
N ALA A 39 -1.02 13.07 -9.19
CA ALA A 39 -1.51 12.40 -8.00
C ALA A 39 -2.96 12.82 -7.70
N VAL A 40 -3.89 11.88 -7.78
CA VAL A 40 -5.34 12.13 -7.66
C VAL A 40 -5.91 11.42 -6.43
N ASP A 41 -6.72 12.13 -5.65
CA ASP A 41 -7.48 11.55 -4.54
C ASP A 41 -8.83 12.24 -4.40
N ILE A 42 -9.86 11.49 -4.02
CA ILE A 42 -11.20 12.03 -3.76
C ILE A 42 -11.27 12.72 -2.40
N ASN A 43 -10.38 12.35 -1.46
CA ASN A 43 -10.36 12.89 -0.12
C ASN A 43 -9.44 14.12 -0.03
N PRO A 44 -9.98 15.34 0.13
CA PRO A 44 -9.18 16.55 0.17
C PRO A 44 -8.16 16.57 1.33
N ALA A 45 -8.49 15.95 2.47
CA ALA A 45 -7.59 15.89 3.62
C ALA A 45 -6.39 14.97 3.36
N GLN A 46 -6.59 13.85 2.63
CA GLN A 46 -5.47 12.99 2.21
C GLN A 46 -4.59 13.70 1.18
N LEU A 47 -5.21 14.41 0.23
CA LEU A 47 -4.47 15.17 -0.78
C LEU A 47 -3.62 16.29 -0.16
N GLU A 48 -4.18 17.03 0.80
CA GLU A 48 -3.44 18.07 1.54
C GLU A 48 -2.28 17.46 2.33
N TYR A 49 -2.51 16.32 2.98
CA TYR A 49 -1.48 15.58 3.70
C TYR A 49 -0.34 15.12 2.76
N ALA A 50 -0.67 14.56 1.60
CA ALA A 50 0.30 14.16 0.59
C ALA A 50 1.12 15.37 0.07
N ARG A 51 0.46 16.50 -0.20
CA ARG A 51 1.10 17.76 -0.63
C ARG A 51 2.06 18.31 0.43
N LYS A 52 1.65 18.29 1.71
CA LYS A 52 2.51 18.70 2.84
C LYS A 52 3.75 17.81 2.95
N ARG A 53 3.61 16.49 2.79
CA ARG A 53 4.76 15.58 2.82
C ARG A 53 5.72 15.81 1.66
N ALA A 54 5.19 15.99 0.44
CA ALA A 54 6.00 16.26 -0.74
C ALA A 54 6.83 17.54 -0.61
N SER A 55 6.26 18.60 -0.01
CA SER A 55 6.90 19.91 0.13
C SER A 55 7.78 20.07 1.37
N ALA A 56 7.34 19.58 2.53
CA ALA A 56 7.99 19.87 3.81
C ALA A 56 9.01 18.83 4.24
N GLY A 57 9.03 17.62 3.63
CA GLY A 57 9.88 16.51 4.04
C GLY A 57 9.62 15.96 5.47
N VAL A 58 8.81 16.65 6.29
CA VAL A 58 8.48 16.22 7.64
C VAL A 58 7.50 15.05 7.58
N GLY A 59 7.87 13.93 8.20
CA GLY A 59 6.95 12.84 8.46
C GLY A 59 5.87 13.27 9.46
N VAL A 60 4.77 13.82 8.98
CA VAL A 60 3.57 14.06 9.79
C VAL A 60 2.81 12.74 9.91
N ALA A 61 2.27 12.41 11.09
CA ALA A 61 1.48 11.19 11.25
C ALA A 61 0.03 11.41 10.77
N GLY A 62 -0.37 10.74 9.69
CA GLY A 62 -1.76 10.66 9.24
C GLY A 62 -2.62 9.72 10.10
N ALA A 63 -3.87 9.51 9.68
CA ALA A 63 -4.81 8.63 10.41
C ALA A 63 -4.32 7.17 10.43
N ALA A 64 -3.79 6.67 9.31
CA ALA A 64 -3.24 5.32 9.20
C ALA A 64 -2.03 5.12 10.14
N GLU A 65 -1.12 6.11 10.22
CA GLU A 65 0.03 6.06 11.11
C GLU A 65 -0.38 6.04 12.58
N ARG A 66 -1.41 6.80 12.95
CA ARG A 66 -1.96 6.81 14.33
C ARG A 66 -2.62 5.48 14.68
N ALA A 67 -3.47 4.96 13.79
CA ALA A 67 -4.11 3.65 13.97
C ALA A 67 -3.07 2.53 14.10
N ARG A 68 -2.01 2.56 13.28
CA ARG A 68 -0.92 1.60 13.36
C ARG A 68 -0.11 1.72 14.64
N ARG A 69 0.18 2.94 15.10
CA ARG A 69 0.85 3.17 16.39
C ARG A 69 0.04 2.57 17.54
N LEU A 70 -1.27 2.79 17.55
CA LEU A 70 -2.17 2.17 18.51
C LEU A 70 -2.15 0.64 18.40
N GLY A 71 -2.25 0.11 17.18
CA GLY A 71 -2.18 -1.33 16.92
C GLY A 71 -0.89 -1.96 17.45
N LEU A 72 0.27 -1.36 17.18
CA LEU A 72 1.55 -1.81 17.72
C LEU A 72 1.61 -1.73 19.25
N SER A 73 1.02 -0.70 19.86
CA SER A 73 0.89 -0.62 21.32
C SER A 73 0.05 -1.76 21.88
N LEU A 74 -1.04 -2.16 21.21
CA LEU A 74 -1.83 -3.33 21.61
C LEU A 74 -1.03 -4.63 21.48
N MET A 75 -0.09 -4.72 20.53
CA MET A 75 0.72 -5.93 20.37
C MET A 75 1.68 -6.19 21.55
N TYR A 76 1.95 -5.20 22.41
CA TYR A 76 2.63 -5.45 23.68
C TYR A 76 1.88 -6.48 24.53
N LEU A 77 0.54 -6.44 24.53
CA LEU A 77 -0.31 -7.41 25.23
C LEU A 77 -0.16 -8.83 24.66
N ALA A 78 0.25 -8.95 23.41
CA ALA A 78 0.56 -10.22 22.74
C ALA A 78 2.05 -10.64 22.89
N GLY A 79 2.83 -9.92 23.70
CA GLY A 79 4.23 -10.23 23.99
C GLY A 79 5.25 -9.62 23.03
N TRP A 80 4.86 -8.70 22.16
CA TRP A 80 5.79 -7.99 21.27
C TRP A 80 6.50 -6.86 22.02
N THR A 81 7.57 -7.19 22.76
CA THR A 81 8.39 -6.17 23.46
C THR A 81 9.32 -5.42 22.49
N PRO A 82 9.83 -4.21 22.84
CA PRO A 82 10.72 -3.48 21.95
C PRO A 82 12.03 -4.23 21.68
N ALA A 83 12.55 -4.93 22.70
CA ALA A 83 13.74 -5.77 22.58
C ALA A 83 13.51 -6.95 21.62
N ARG A 84 12.37 -7.62 21.75
CA ARG A 84 11.98 -8.73 20.85
C ARG A 84 11.85 -8.26 19.42
N MET A 85 11.21 -7.11 19.21
CA MET A 85 11.03 -6.53 17.89
C MET A 85 12.36 -6.12 17.25
N ARG A 86 13.24 -5.46 18.03
CA ARG A 86 14.58 -5.12 17.56
C ARG A 86 15.39 -6.35 17.19
N HIS A 87 15.36 -7.40 18.00
CA HIS A 87 16.05 -8.66 17.67
C HIS A 87 15.51 -9.24 16.35
N PHE A 88 14.19 -9.40 16.25
CA PHE A 88 13.51 -9.92 15.06
C PHE A 88 13.88 -9.13 13.79
N LEU A 89 13.88 -7.80 13.86
CA LEU A 89 14.18 -6.93 12.72
C LEU A 89 15.66 -6.91 12.33
N ASN A 90 16.57 -7.26 13.23
CA ASN A 90 18.01 -7.36 12.95
C ASN A 90 18.41 -8.73 12.37
N LEU A 91 17.49 -9.70 12.29
CA LEU A 91 17.77 -10.99 11.64
C LEU A 91 18.02 -10.78 10.13
N GLY A 92 19.14 -11.33 9.65
CA GLY A 92 19.55 -11.27 8.25
C GLY A 92 19.25 -12.54 7.45
N SER A 93 18.79 -13.61 8.09
CA SER A 93 18.41 -14.87 7.43
C SER A 93 16.90 -15.03 7.41
N CYS A 94 16.33 -15.31 6.23
CA CYS A 94 14.91 -15.60 6.03
C CYS A 94 14.45 -16.81 6.85
N GLU A 95 15.30 -17.83 6.98
CA GLU A 95 15.00 -19.01 7.78
C GLU A 95 14.93 -18.68 9.27
N ALA A 96 15.95 -17.98 9.78
CA ALA A 96 16.01 -17.60 11.19
C ALA A 96 14.85 -16.67 11.59
N GLN A 97 14.50 -15.70 10.74
CA GLN A 97 13.36 -14.81 11.01
C GLN A 97 12.03 -15.55 10.91
N LEU A 98 11.86 -16.51 9.99
CA LEU A 98 10.64 -17.28 9.88
C LEU A 98 10.46 -18.21 11.10
N HIS A 99 11.55 -18.85 11.54
CA HIS A 99 11.56 -19.63 12.78
C HIS A 99 11.19 -18.75 13.98
N PHE A 100 11.82 -17.58 14.10
CA PHE A 100 11.52 -16.62 15.17
C PHE A 100 10.07 -16.13 15.12
N TRP A 101 9.56 -15.83 13.92
CA TRP A 101 8.18 -15.41 13.70
C TRP A 101 7.22 -16.46 14.24
N ARG A 102 7.35 -17.72 13.79
CA ARG A 102 6.45 -18.83 14.16
C ARG A 102 6.51 -19.16 15.66
N THR A 103 7.68 -19.07 16.28
CA THR A 103 7.87 -19.49 17.67
C THR A 103 7.67 -18.37 18.70
N ARG A 104 7.98 -17.12 18.36
CA ARG A 104 8.04 -16.00 19.33
C ARG A 104 7.11 -14.83 19.02
N MET A 105 6.65 -14.65 17.78
CA MET A 105 5.85 -13.49 17.36
C MET A 105 4.40 -13.88 17.02
N ASN A 106 4.19 -14.91 16.20
CA ASN A 106 2.90 -15.40 15.70
C ASN A 106 2.22 -16.35 16.70
N THR A 107 2.20 -15.99 17.98
CA THR A 107 1.64 -16.80 19.07
C THR A 107 0.12 -16.90 18.98
N VAL A 108 -0.50 -17.87 19.68
CA VAL A 108 -1.98 -17.98 19.77
C VAL A 108 -2.59 -16.65 20.24
N ARG A 109 -2.00 -16.03 21.27
CA ARG A 109 -2.45 -14.73 21.82
C ARG A 109 -2.42 -13.63 20.75
N PHE A 110 -1.32 -13.54 20.01
CA PHE A 110 -1.21 -12.59 18.89
C PHE A 110 -2.26 -12.84 17.81
N ARG A 111 -2.42 -14.09 17.37
CA ARG A 111 -3.38 -14.44 16.31
C ARG A 111 -4.81 -14.04 16.69
N VAL A 112 -5.25 -14.39 17.89
CA VAL A 112 -6.58 -14.03 18.39
C VAL A 112 -6.73 -12.51 18.47
N LEU A 113 -5.81 -11.82 19.14
CA LEU A 113 -5.90 -10.36 19.31
C LEU A 113 -5.89 -9.62 17.96
N PHE A 114 -4.97 -9.98 17.07
CA PHE A 114 -4.84 -9.36 15.76
C PHE A 114 -6.09 -9.60 14.90
N ASP A 115 -6.55 -10.86 14.80
CA ASP A 115 -7.71 -11.21 13.99
C ASP A 115 -8.98 -10.52 14.52
N THR A 116 -9.14 -10.39 15.85
CA THR A 116 -10.23 -9.65 16.47
C THR A 116 -10.16 -8.15 16.17
N VAL A 117 -8.99 -7.51 16.31
CA VAL A 117 -8.83 -6.07 16.03
C VAL A 117 -9.13 -5.77 14.56
N ILE A 118 -8.64 -6.60 13.64
CA ILE A 118 -8.94 -6.46 12.20
C ILE A 118 -10.42 -6.64 11.93
N ALA A 119 -11.06 -7.65 12.52
CA ALA A 119 -12.49 -7.89 12.34
C ALA A 119 -13.33 -6.70 12.86
N ILE A 120 -13.05 -6.18 14.05
CA ILE A 120 -13.73 -5.00 14.61
C ILE A 120 -13.54 -3.79 13.71
N SER A 121 -12.31 -3.56 13.25
CA SER A 121 -11.99 -2.42 12.37
C SER A 121 -12.78 -2.50 11.07
N LEU A 122 -12.80 -3.67 10.41
CA LEU A 122 -13.58 -3.87 9.19
C LEU A 122 -15.09 -3.74 9.44
N SER A 123 -15.60 -4.21 10.58
CA SER A 123 -17.01 -4.03 10.95
C SER A 123 -17.38 -2.56 11.17
N LEU A 124 -16.49 -1.77 11.78
CA LEU A 124 -16.70 -0.32 11.93
C LEU A 124 -16.70 0.37 10.56
N VAL A 125 -15.73 0.05 9.70
CA VAL A 125 -15.70 0.58 8.33
C VAL A 125 -17.00 0.22 7.61
N ARG A 126 -17.47 -1.03 7.67
CA ARG A 126 -18.76 -1.46 7.07
C ARG A 126 -19.97 -0.66 7.55
N ARG A 127 -20.00 -0.23 8.83
CA ARG A 127 -21.13 0.53 9.39
C ARG A 127 -21.21 1.97 8.91
N VAL A 128 -20.07 2.59 8.63
CA VAL A 128 -19.98 3.99 8.17
C VAL A 128 -19.84 4.11 6.66
N SER A 129 -19.58 2.97 6.01
CA SER A 129 -19.47 2.81 4.56
C SER A 129 -20.85 2.57 3.95
N PRO A 130 -21.19 3.16 2.80
CA PRO A 130 -22.38 2.75 2.07
C PRO A 130 -22.37 1.23 1.80
N ASP A 131 -23.54 0.59 1.80
CA ASP A 131 -23.75 -0.89 1.69
C ASP A 131 -23.11 -1.55 0.46
N ARG A 132 -22.52 -0.74 -0.41
CA ARG A 132 -21.95 -1.08 -1.71
C ARG A 132 -20.43 -1.28 -1.69
N LEU A 133 -19.77 -1.13 -0.53
CA LEU A 133 -18.33 -1.33 -0.40
C LEU A 133 -17.95 -2.83 -0.34
N SER A 134 -17.19 -3.29 -1.33
CA SER A 134 -16.66 -4.67 -1.41
C SER A 134 -15.44 -4.85 -0.49
N LEU A 135 -15.65 -4.88 0.83
CA LEU A 135 -14.57 -5.01 1.81
C LEU A 135 -14.11 -6.46 2.00
N PRO A 136 -12.85 -6.70 2.40
CA PRO A 136 -12.36 -8.04 2.69
C PRO A 136 -13.28 -8.81 3.65
N GLY A 137 -13.42 -10.11 3.40
CA GLY A 137 -14.29 -11.00 4.15
C GLY A 137 -13.78 -11.34 5.56
N ARG A 138 -14.56 -12.18 6.27
CA ARG A 138 -14.11 -12.80 7.52
C ARG A 138 -12.82 -13.58 7.24
N GLY A 139 -11.82 -13.45 8.13
CA GLY A 139 -10.50 -14.09 7.95
C GLY A 139 -9.41 -13.20 7.33
N PHE A 140 -9.70 -11.93 7.03
CA PHE A 140 -8.67 -11.01 6.51
C PHE A 140 -7.45 -10.86 7.43
N GLY A 141 -7.63 -10.94 8.76
CA GLY A 141 -6.50 -10.95 9.71
C GLY A 141 -5.56 -12.15 9.48
N ALA A 142 -6.11 -13.35 9.36
CA ALA A 142 -5.33 -14.55 9.05
C ALA A 142 -4.64 -14.44 7.69
N LEU A 143 -5.30 -13.83 6.72
CA LEU A 143 -4.74 -13.57 5.40
C LEU A 143 -3.53 -12.63 5.45
N LEU A 144 -3.66 -11.49 6.16
CA LEU A 144 -2.56 -10.56 6.37
C LEU A 144 -1.38 -11.24 7.07
N ARG A 145 -1.63 -12.07 8.09
CA ARG A 145 -0.56 -12.84 8.76
C ARG A 145 0.14 -13.81 7.81
N SER A 146 -0.61 -14.48 6.93
CA SER A 146 -0.05 -15.35 5.89
C SER A 146 0.83 -14.59 4.91
N ARG A 147 0.43 -13.38 4.49
CA ARG A 147 1.25 -12.52 3.61
C ARG A 147 2.54 -12.09 4.26
N VAL A 148 2.47 -11.64 5.51
CA VAL A 148 3.65 -11.33 6.31
C VAL A 148 4.58 -12.53 6.34
N GLU A 149 4.06 -13.73 6.61
CA GLU A 149 4.88 -14.94 6.64
C GLU A 149 5.56 -15.26 5.29
N ARG A 150 4.84 -15.12 4.16
CA ARG A 150 5.42 -15.27 2.82
C ARG A 150 6.52 -14.24 2.55
N GLY A 151 6.31 -12.98 2.94
CA GLY A 151 7.30 -11.93 2.82
C GLY A 151 8.55 -12.21 3.66
N LEU A 152 8.36 -12.68 4.90
CA LEU A 152 9.45 -13.07 5.79
C LEU A 152 10.25 -14.27 5.26
N ALA A 153 9.65 -15.15 4.48
CA ALA A 153 10.38 -16.25 3.85
C ALA A 153 11.28 -15.78 2.69
N ARG A 154 11.05 -14.58 2.14
CA ARG A 154 11.73 -14.09 0.92
C ARG A 154 12.66 -12.91 1.15
N PHE A 155 12.32 -12.00 2.07
CA PHE A 155 13.05 -10.75 2.27
C PHE A 155 13.67 -10.69 3.66
N PRO A 156 15.02 -10.63 3.78
CA PRO A 156 15.68 -10.45 5.06
C PRO A 156 15.20 -9.17 5.77
N ASN A 157 14.78 -9.30 7.03
CA ASN A 157 14.29 -8.18 7.83
C ASN A 157 15.32 -7.05 7.92
N ARG A 158 16.60 -7.40 8.14
CA ARG A 158 17.69 -6.45 8.34
C ARG A 158 17.81 -5.43 7.21
N THR A 159 17.56 -5.84 5.97
CA THR A 159 17.70 -5.00 4.77
C THR A 159 16.36 -4.61 4.15
N ASN A 160 15.23 -5.08 4.68
CA ASN A 160 13.91 -4.73 4.19
C ASN A 160 13.35 -3.48 4.94
N PRO A 161 13.41 -2.26 4.36
CA PRO A 161 12.91 -1.07 5.02
C PRO A 161 11.39 -1.13 5.31
N HIS A 162 10.63 -1.90 4.54
CA HIS A 162 9.20 -2.05 4.74
C HIS A 162 8.87 -2.93 5.95
N ALA A 163 9.68 -3.96 6.23
CA ALA A 163 9.55 -4.73 7.47
C ALA A 163 9.73 -3.82 8.69
N TRP A 164 10.78 -2.99 8.70
CA TRP A 164 11.01 -2.01 9.76
C TRP A 164 9.84 -1.04 9.91
N ARG A 165 9.26 -0.55 8.81
CA ARG A 165 8.09 0.34 8.85
C ARG A 165 6.82 -0.34 9.35
N LEU A 166 6.59 -1.59 8.95
CA LEU A 166 5.43 -2.37 9.36
C LEU A 166 5.44 -2.60 10.88
N PHE A 167 6.60 -3.00 11.41
CA PHE A 167 6.75 -3.47 12.77
C PHE A 167 7.20 -2.42 13.79
N THR A 168 7.61 -1.22 13.37
CA THR A 168 8.03 -0.14 14.28
C THR A 168 7.26 1.15 14.01
N THR A 169 7.16 2.03 14.99
CA THR A 169 6.47 3.34 14.85
C THR A 169 7.20 4.36 13.97
N ARG A 170 8.32 3.98 13.32
CA ARG A 170 9.10 4.87 12.45
C ARG A 170 8.23 5.38 11.31
N LEU A 171 8.23 6.70 11.12
CA LEU A 171 7.60 7.36 9.98
C LEU A 171 8.58 7.39 8.80
N SER A 172 8.04 7.32 7.59
CA SER A 172 8.84 7.59 6.40
C SER A 172 8.99 9.09 6.25
N VAL A 173 10.23 9.57 6.30
CA VAL A 173 10.60 10.84 5.67
C VAL A 173 10.48 10.59 4.16
N ALA A 174 9.52 11.23 3.52
CA ALA A 174 9.38 11.21 2.07
C ALA A 174 9.28 12.68 1.67
N GLN A 175 10.31 13.17 1.00
CA GLN A 175 10.39 14.51 0.44
C GLN A 175 10.60 14.33 -1.06
N ALA A 176 9.88 15.12 -1.87
CA ALA A 176 10.16 15.16 -3.30
C ALA A 176 11.49 15.89 -3.52
N ASP A 177 12.25 15.47 -4.52
CA ASP A 177 13.50 16.14 -4.85
C ASP A 177 13.18 17.55 -5.39
N PRO A 178 14.02 18.57 -5.12
CA PRO A 178 13.80 19.90 -5.67
C PRO A 178 13.68 19.84 -7.20
N GLY A 179 12.54 20.29 -7.74
CA GLY A 179 12.24 20.23 -9.18
C GLY A 179 11.39 19.04 -9.63
N SER A 180 11.07 18.09 -8.76
CA SER A 180 10.11 17.01 -9.05
C SER A 180 8.72 17.57 -9.40
N SER A 181 8.16 17.13 -10.53
CA SER A 181 6.83 17.55 -11.00
C SER A 181 5.75 16.62 -10.46
N ILE A 182 5.10 17.04 -9.37
CA ILE A 182 3.88 16.39 -8.86
C ILE A 182 2.72 17.37 -8.95
N ARG A 183 1.74 17.03 -9.80
CA ARG A 183 0.45 17.72 -9.86
C ARG A 183 -0.55 17.00 -8.95
N PHE A 184 -1.09 17.69 -7.95
CA PHE A 184 -2.09 17.15 -7.03
C PHE A 184 -3.51 17.59 -7.44
N GLU A 185 -4.42 16.64 -7.63
CA GLU A 185 -5.79 16.89 -8.07
C GLU A 185 -6.81 16.25 -7.11
N CYS A 186 -7.79 17.04 -6.66
CA CYS A 186 -8.86 16.58 -5.79
C CYS A 186 -10.06 16.16 -6.66
N ALA A 187 -10.19 14.88 -6.95
CA ALA A 187 -11.25 14.35 -7.80
C ALA A 187 -11.46 12.85 -7.59
N ASP A 188 -12.64 12.36 -7.97
CA ASP A 188 -12.81 10.94 -8.26
C ASP A 188 -11.88 10.53 -9.41
N ALA A 189 -11.16 9.41 -9.25
CA ALA A 189 -10.16 8.97 -10.20
C ALA A 189 -10.76 8.68 -11.59
N ALA A 190 -11.91 8.01 -11.65
CA ALA A 190 -12.56 7.69 -12.91
C ALA A 190 -13.12 8.96 -13.57
N ASP A 191 -13.75 9.87 -12.82
CA ASP A 191 -14.22 11.16 -13.37
C ASP A 191 -13.07 12.05 -13.86
N PHE A 192 -11.93 12.05 -13.18
CA PHE A 192 -10.74 12.76 -13.61
C PHE A 192 -10.22 12.21 -14.94
N LEU A 193 -10.04 10.89 -15.03
CA LEU A 193 -9.52 10.22 -16.22
C LEU A 193 -10.47 10.35 -17.42
N LEU A 194 -11.78 10.31 -17.22
CA LEU A 194 -12.78 10.49 -18.28
C LEU A 194 -12.75 11.91 -18.88
N ARG A 195 -12.39 12.93 -18.09
CA ARG A 195 -12.25 14.32 -18.56
C ARG A 195 -10.92 14.61 -19.25
N CYS A 196 -9.92 13.74 -19.08
CA CYS A 196 -8.63 13.90 -19.74
C CYS A 196 -8.76 13.59 -21.25
N PRO A 197 -7.94 14.23 -22.11
CA PRO A 197 -7.79 13.78 -23.50
C PRO A 197 -7.39 12.31 -23.61
N GLU A 198 -7.63 11.70 -24.76
CA GLU A 198 -7.14 10.34 -25.02
C GLU A 198 -5.61 10.30 -25.01
N ASN A 199 -5.03 9.17 -24.60
CA ASN A 199 -3.57 9.00 -24.57
C ASN A 199 -2.84 10.03 -23.67
N SER A 200 -3.48 10.48 -22.59
CA SER A 200 -2.92 11.45 -21.63
C SER A 200 -1.83 10.87 -20.72
N PHE A 201 -1.83 9.56 -20.48
CA PHE A 201 -0.91 8.91 -19.55
C PHE A 201 -0.22 7.70 -20.17
N ASP A 202 1.04 7.52 -19.81
CA ASP A 202 1.89 6.40 -20.26
C ASP A 202 2.02 5.32 -19.17
N ALA A 203 1.57 5.62 -17.95
CA ALA A 203 1.60 4.70 -16.84
C ALA A 203 0.54 5.03 -15.79
N PHE A 204 0.05 4.01 -15.10
CA PHE A 204 -0.96 4.12 -14.06
C PHE A 204 -0.53 3.31 -12.84
N THR A 205 -0.53 3.92 -11.65
CA THR A 205 -0.46 3.20 -10.37
C THR A 205 -1.76 3.39 -9.59
N LEU A 206 -2.49 2.29 -9.46
CA LEU A 206 -3.83 2.21 -8.89
C LEU A 206 -3.75 1.41 -7.59
N SER A 207 -3.43 2.08 -6.48
CA SER A 207 -3.35 1.39 -5.19
C SER A 207 -4.71 1.34 -4.51
N ASN A 208 -5.16 0.13 -4.18
CA ASN A 208 -6.35 -0.22 -3.40
C ASN A 208 -7.70 0.39 -3.86
N ILE A 209 -7.73 1.15 -4.94
CA ILE A 209 -8.94 1.85 -5.41
C ILE A 209 -10.04 0.89 -5.89
N ALA A 210 -9.65 -0.33 -6.27
CA ALA A 210 -10.59 -1.40 -6.60
C ALA A 210 -11.10 -2.16 -5.36
N ASP A 211 -10.48 -1.97 -4.20
CA ASP A 211 -10.90 -2.59 -2.95
C ASP A 211 -11.99 -1.75 -2.30
N GLY A 212 -13.08 -2.38 -1.89
CA GLY A 212 -14.17 -1.64 -1.27
C GLY A 212 -15.05 -0.86 -2.25
N VAL A 213 -15.00 -1.06 -3.57
CA VAL A 213 -15.93 -0.36 -4.49
C VAL A 213 -16.91 -1.33 -5.14
N THR A 214 -17.90 -0.79 -5.86
CA THR A 214 -18.84 -1.63 -6.61
C THR A 214 -18.21 -2.18 -7.89
N PRO A 215 -18.66 -3.34 -8.39
CA PRO A 215 -18.28 -3.81 -9.72
C PRO A 215 -18.54 -2.78 -10.82
N ALA A 216 -19.63 -2.01 -10.72
CA ALA A 216 -19.94 -0.93 -11.65
C ALA A 216 -18.87 0.18 -11.65
N TYR A 217 -18.38 0.58 -10.47
CA TYR A 217 -17.29 1.54 -10.37
C TYR A 217 -15.99 0.97 -10.96
N VAL A 218 -15.66 -0.29 -10.67
CA VAL A 218 -14.46 -0.94 -11.25
C VAL A 218 -14.54 -0.94 -12.78
N SER A 219 -15.70 -1.28 -13.37
CA SER A 219 -15.90 -1.23 -14.82
C SER A 219 -15.72 0.18 -15.39
N ARG A 220 -16.28 1.19 -14.71
CA ARG A 220 -16.13 2.61 -15.09
C ARG A 220 -14.68 3.07 -15.01
N LEU A 221 -13.96 2.71 -13.96
CA LEU A 221 -12.53 3.01 -13.80
C LEU A 221 -11.70 2.35 -14.90
N LYS A 222 -11.97 1.08 -15.23
CA LYS A 222 -11.28 0.39 -16.34
C LYS A 222 -11.51 1.09 -17.68
N GLN A 223 -12.73 1.54 -17.95
CA GLN A 223 -13.04 2.32 -19.16
C GLN A 223 -12.26 3.64 -19.18
N ALA A 224 -12.25 4.37 -18.06
CA ALA A 224 -11.54 5.63 -17.93
C ALA A 224 -10.03 5.48 -18.15
N VAL A 225 -9.42 4.45 -17.54
CA VAL A 225 -7.99 4.12 -17.71
C VAL A 225 -7.70 3.80 -19.17
N ARG A 226 -8.48 2.90 -19.81
CA ARG A 226 -8.27 2.54 -21.23
C ARG A 226 -8.33 3.74 -22.17
N ARG A 227 -9.24 4.67 -21.90
CA ARG A 227 -9.39 5.88 -22.72
C ARG A 227 -8.20 6.83 -22.56
N ALA A 228 -7.76 7.04 -21.32
CA ALA A 228 -6.68 7.98 -21.02
C ALA A 228 -5.28 7.37 -21.26
N ALA A 229 -5.18 6.05 -21.39
CA ALA A 229 -3.94 5.32 -21.62
C ALA A 229 -3.41 5.55 -23.04
N SER A 230 -2.10 5.80 -23.16
CA SER A 230 -1.40 5.71 -24.44
C SER A 230 -1.31 4.26 -24.93
N PRO A 231 -1.04 4.00 -26.23
CA PRO A 231 -1.05 2.64 -26.78
C PRO A 231 -0.03 1.69 -26.13
N THR A 232 1.01 2.22 -25.49
CA THR A 232 2.03 1.44 -24.78
C THR A 232 1.97 1.62 -23.27
N ALA A 233 0.84 2.06 -22.73
CA ALA A 233 0.73 2.36 -21.31
C ALA A 233 0.80 1.10 -20.44
N THR A 234 1.44 1.23 -19.28
CA THR A 234 1.56 0.16 -18.28
C THR A 234 0.68 0.46 -17.07
N VAL A 235 0.01 -0.54 -16.51
CA VAL A 235 -0.92 -0.35 -15.38
C VAL A 235 -0.52 -1.23 -14.22
N VAL A 236 0.01 -0.63 -13.15
CA VAL A 236 0.22 -1.30 -11.87
C VAL A 236 -1.01 -1.13 -10.99
N LEU A 237 -1.73 -2.22 -10.72
CA LEU A 237 -2.87 -2.23 -9.78
C LEU A 237 -2.50 -3.04 -8.54
N ARG A 238 -2.69 -2.46 -7.35
CA ARG A 238 -2.57 -3.20 -6.08
C ARG A 238 -3.92 -3.43 -5.43
N THR A 239 -4.11 -4.64 -4.93
CA THR A 239 -5.35 -5.04 -4.25
C THR A 239 -5.06 -5.84 -3.00
N PHE A 240 -5.97 -5.74 -2.02
CA PHE A 240 -6.04 -6.64 -0.88
C PHE A 240 -6.63 -8.00 -1.21
N ARG A 241 -7.14 -8.25 -2.42
CA ARG A 241 -7.56 -9.60 -2.85
C ARG A 241 -6.36 -10.52 -3.01
N GLU A 242 -6.55 -11.81 -2.78
CA GLU A 242 -5.53 -12.79 -3.17
C GLU A 242 -5.42 -12.86 -4.70
N PRO A 243 -4.23 -13.25 -5.20
CA PRO A 243 -3.97 -13.34 -6.64
C PRO A 243 -4.70 -14.54 -7.24
N ASP A 244 -5.35 -14.33 -8.38
CA ASP A 244 -6.15 -15.36 -9.06
C ASP A 244 -5.28 -16.19 -10.03
N SER A 245 -4.12 -15.66 -10.44
CA SER A 245 -3.17 -16.32 -11.36
C SER A 245 -1.78 -16.55 -10.74
N SER A 246 -0.98 -17.43 -11.36
CA SER A 246 0.42 -17.65 -10.97
C SER A 246 1.30 -16.42 -11.25
N ALA A 247 1.03 -15.70 -12.33
CA ALA A 247 1.72 -14.45 -12.68
C ALA A 247 1.48 -13.36 -11.63
N GLU A 248 0.23 -13.14 -11.21
CA GLU A 248 -0.10 -12.22 -10.13
C GLU A 248 0.56 -12.63 -8.81
N ARG A 249 0.60 -13.95 -8.51
CA ARG A 249 1.34 -14.47 -7.34
C ARG A 249 2.81 -14.10 -7.39
N ALA A 250 3.45 -14.26 -8.54
CA ALA A 250 4.87 -13.97 -8.71
C ALA A 250 5.15 -12.48 -8.46
N LEU A 251 4.35 -11.59 -9.05
CA LEU A 251 4.45 -10.14 -8.88
C LEU A 251 4.16 -9.72 -7.43
N ALA A 252 3.08 -10.20 -6.82
CA ALA A 252 2.77 -9.90 -5.42
C ALA A 252 3.85 -10.42 -4.46
N ALA A 253 4.52 -11.52 -4.79
CA ALA A 253 5.63 -12.05 -4.00
C ALA A 253 6.93 -11.23 -4.15
N GLU A 254 7.04 -10.34 -5.13
CA GLU A 254 8.15 -9.39 -5.25
C GLU A 254 7.98 -8.14 -4.36
N ASP A 255 6.77 -7.90 -3.86
CA ASP A 255 6.49 -6.75 -3.00
C ASP A 255 7.08 -6.93 -1.61
N ARG A 256 8.04 -6.06 -1.29
CA ARG A 256 8.71 -6.07 0.02
C ARG A 256 7.82 -5.55 1.15
N SER A 257 6.66 -4.95 0.85
CA SER A 257 5.77 -4.35 1.84
C SER A 257 4.85 -5.37 2.54
N MET A 258 4.65 -6.55 1.94
CA MET A 258 4.06 -7.74 2.54
C MET A 258 2.57 -7.63 2.93
N ILE A 259 1.88 -6.58 2.48
CA ILE A 259 0.46 -6.37 2.79
C ILE A 259 -0.46 -6.62 1.59
N TRP A 260 0.06 -6.51 0.38
CA TRP A 260 -0.69 -6.64 -0.86
C TRP A 260 -0.90 -8.11 -1.23
N GLY A 261 -2.10 -8.42 -1.72
CA GLY A 261 -2.42 -9.77 -2.16
C GLY A 261 -2.24 -9.95 -3.66
N GLY A 262 -2.69 -8.97 -4.45
CA GLY A 262 -2.54 -8.97 -5.90
C GLY A 262 -1.82 -7.74 -6.40
N ILE A 263 -0.90 -7.96 -7.34
CA ILE A 263 -0.27 -6.91 -8.14
C ILE A 263 -0.44 -7.30 -9.60
N TYR A 264 -1.08 -6.44 -10.37
CA TYR A 264 -1.25 -6.57 -11.82
C TYR A 264 -0.32 -5.57 -12.47
N SER A 265 0.31 -5.93 -13.58
CA SER A 265 1.12 -5.03 -14.42
C SER A 265 0.71 -5.15 -15.88
#